data_AF-A0A8R1WFG3-F1
#
_entry.id   AF-A0A8R1WFG3-F1
#
_cell.length_a   1.000
_cell.length_b   1.000
_cell.length_c   1.000
_cell.angle_alpha   90.00
_cell.angle_beta   90.00
_cell.angle_gamma   90.00
#
_symmetry.space_group_name_H-M   'P 1'
#
loop_
_entity.id
_entity.type
_entity.pdbx_description
1 polymer ?
#
loop_
_entity_poly.entity_id
_entity_poly.type
_entity_poly.pdbx_seq_one_letter_code
_entity_poly.pdbx_strand_id
1 'polypeptide(L)'
;MEAKNELQKNAIAEARRTELETFQRALDMHWLNSRMDDGRMGRCLALIQREAEMEKQFQERTDHAAIVNAQAEKETKLAIEVAKLRRQEMCELLRRHYLRERDPSLRNLMQKLQAGYVCRDLQQQILHNQYRKLQEETEEKRANDVLKNTLYNDKEALDREEREKMERNDEYCRDLQQQLVNRQKQKQCAYEDTLIEKKMLEEVMRTIADEDQRELEKKRIEREKVRNEMVTFKRARDAWKEKQKQMLVIEERQLEAQRRAAADRTSAVIAERERQIRAKEELNEKIASKILADEAARREREDVIKQLQEQEYLEKNVVDAAGDAERALHAAAATQRALARQVELRAAAARGERQREAEFRKANESKMAAEVQKEKEKEMKNKEKARQYSQELLKQIEENSRRRKQEKELEESRAQYVWDCGTSWRQEVNEERKKIITEHAPHLIGYLQAGVIAKEDLAAVREGADRHQRLAPLDIESMATSRRPHRYSKCNQQCRVLREY
;
A
#
# COMPACT_ATOMS: atom_id res chain seq x y z
N MET A 1 60.83 104.13 -49.96
CA MET A 1 61.75 104.21 -51.12
C MET A 1 62.32 102.83 -51.40
N GLU A 2 62.85 102.65 -52.61
CA GLU A 2 63.92 101.72 -53.04
C GLU A 2 64.25 100.45 -52.24
N ALA A 3 64.41 99.36 -52.99
CA ALA A 3 65.17 98.21 -52.55
C ALA A 3 66.65 98.29 -53.00
N LYS A 4 67.55 98.56 -52.03
CA LYS A 4 69.00 98.18 -51.98
C LYS A 4 70.01 98.98 -52.84
N ASN A 5 71.19 99.25 -52.25
CA ASN A 5 72.46 99.67 -52.89
C ASN A 5 73.66 99.10 -52.05
N GLU A 6 74.93 99.33 -52.41
CA GLU A 6 76.06 98.37 -52.18
C GLU A 6 77.33 98.83 -51.40
N LEU A 7 78.35 97.93 -51.33
CA LEU A 7 79.80 98.11 -51.04
C LEU A 7 80.36 97.79 -49.62
N GLN A 8 80.60 98.76 -48.71
CA GLN A 8 81.28 98.55 -47.39
C GLN A 8 80.61 97.48 -46.49
N LYS A 9 79.39 97.08 -46.88
CA LYS A 9 78.70 95.87 -46.49
C LYS A 9 79.58 94.65 -46.25
N ASN A 10 80.66 94.39 -47.00
CA ASN A 10 81.37 93.10 -46.84
C ASN A 10 81.99 92.93 -45.45
N ALA A 11 82.78 93.89 -44.97
CA ALA A 11 83.33 93.84 -43.61
C ALA A 11 82.21 93.96 -42.55
N ILE A 12 81.18 94.79 -42.81
CA ILE A 12 79.99 94.90 -41.95
C ILE A 12 79.20 93.58 -41.91
N ALA A 13 79.22 92.77 -42.97
CA ALA A 13 78.58 91.46 -43.08
C ALA A 13 79.45 90.34 -42.51
N GLU A 14 80.77 90.51 -42.41
CA GLU A 14 81.69 89.55 -41.82
C GLU A 14 81.78 89.74 -40.29
N ALA A 15 81.80 90.99 -39.82
CA ALA A 15 81.50 91.34 -38.43
C ALA A 15 80.09 90.87 -38.05
N ARG A 16 79.05 91.20 -38.83
CA ARG A 16 77.70 90.64 -38.60
C ARG A 16 77.65 89.13 -38.71
N ARG A 17 78.46 88.45 -39.52
CA ARG A 17 78.51 86.97 -39.54
C ARG A 17 79.06 86.42 -38.25
N THR A 18 80.16 86.96 -37.74
CA THR A 18 80.76 86.49 -36.48
C THR A 18 79.93 86.89 -35.25
N GLU A 19 79.28 88.06 -35.26
CA GLU A 19 78.23 88.44 -34.32
C GLU A 19 77.03 87.50 -34.43
N LEU A 20 76.46 87.27 -35.62
CA LEU A 20 75.35 86.35 -35.82
C LEU A 20 75.71 84.91 -35.44
N GLU A 21 76.93 84.43 -35.70
CA GLU A 21 77.40 83.12 -35.27
C GLU A 21 77.56 83.03 -33.76
N THR A 22 77.99 84.08 -33.08
CA THR A 22 78.11 84.09 -31.61
C THR A 22 76.74 84.25 -30.94
N PHE A 23 75.85 85.08 -31.47
CA PHE A 23 74.45 85.14 -31.09
C PHE A 23 73.72 83.82 -31.37
N GLN A 24 73.99 83.16 -32.50
CA GLN A 24 73.39 81.88 -32.87
C GLN A 24 73.91 80.76 -31.97
N ARG A 25 75.22 80.68 -31.69
CA ARG A 25 75.76 79.75 -30.67
C ARG A 25 75.22 80.03 -29.28
N ALA A 26 74.94 81.29 -28.92
CA ALA A 26 74.31 81.65 -27.66
C ALA A 26 72.81 81.26 -27.62
N LEU A 27 72.09 81.41 -28.73
CA LEU A 27 70.71 80.93 -28.90
C LEU A 27 70.64 79.40 -28.90
N ASP A 28 71.59 78.71 -29.54
CA ASP A 28 71.71 77.26 -29.54
C ASP A 28 72.05 76.73 -28.13
N MET A 29 72.95 77.40 -27.40
CA MET A 29 73.21 77.12 -25.98
C MET A 29 71.98 77.38 -25.09
N HIS A 30 71.27 78.48 -25.31
CA HIS A 30 70.02 78.78 -24.60
C HIS A 30 68.94 77.74 -24.89
N TRP A 31 68.81 77.31 -26.15
CA TRP A 31 67.89 76.27 -26.60
C TRP A 31 68.27 74.89 -26.06
N LEU A 32 69.55 74.55 -26.03
CA LEU A 32 70.05 73.32 -25.42
C LEU A 32 69.81 73.30 -23.91
N ASN A 33 70.05 74.41 -23.20
CA ASN A 33 69.74 74.52 -21.77
C ASN A 33 68.23 74.43 -21.54
N SER A 34 67.42 75.20 -22.27
CA SER A 34 65.96 75.14 -22.20
C SER A 34 65.46 73.71 -22.41
N ARG A 35 65.94 73.02 -23.46
CA ARG A 35 65.59 71.63 -23.78
C ARG A 35 66.12 70.61 -22.75
N MET A 36 67.27 70.86 -22.13
CA MET A 36 67.77 70.05 -21.03
C MET A 36 66.96 70.25 -19.76
N ASP A 37 66.43 71.45 -19.54
CA ASP A 37 65.63 71.82 -18.37
C ASP A 37 64.17 71.40 -18.53
N ASP A 38 63.60 71.49 -19.73
CA ASP A 38 62.39 70.77 -20.15
C ASP A 38 62.56 69.26 -19.94
N GLY A 39 63.73 68.72 -20.32
CA GLY A 39 64.06 67.31 -20.13
C GLY A 39 64.26 66.92 -18.65
N ARG A 40 64.76 67.83 -17.80
CA ARG A 40 64.83 67.64 -16.34
C ARG A 40 63.44 67.71 -15.73
N MET A 41 62.67 68.74 -16.07
CA MET A 41 61.29 68.94 -15.63
C MET A 41 60.42 67.75 -16.01
N GLY A 42 60.50 67.26 -17.26
CA GLY A 42 59.79 66.06 -17.71
C GLY A 42 60.17 64.79 -16.93
N ARG A 43 61.44 64.63 -16.53
CA ARG A 43 61.85 63.53 -15.64
C ARG A 43 61.33 63.70 -14.21
N CYS A 44 61.36 64.92 -13.65
CA CYS A 44 60.79 65.19 -12.33
C CYS A 44 59.27 64.96 -12.32
N LEU A 45 58.55 65.45 -13.34
CA LEU A 45 57.11 65.22 -13.51
C LEU A 45 56.79 63.72 -13.68
N ALA A 46 57.59 62.97 -14.46
CA ALA A 46 57.41 61.53 -14.60
C ALA A 46 57.69 60.76 -13.30
N LEU A 47 58.63 61.22 -12.45
CA LEU A 47 58.84 60.67 -11.12
C LEU A 47 57.65 60.96 -10.20
N ILE A 48 57.19 62.22 -10.13
CA ILE A 48 56.02 62.63 -9.33
C ILE A 48 54.75 61.89 -9.77
N GLN A 49 54.54 61.72 -11.08
CA GLN A 49 53.44 60.92 -11.62
C GLN A 49 53.54 59.46 -11.19
N ARG A 50 54.72 58.85 -11.28
CA ARG A 50 54.94 57.46 -10.86
C ARG A 50 54.80 57.28 -9.35
N GLU A 51 55.21 58.26 -8.55
CA GLU A 51 55.03 58.27 -7.09
C GLU A 51 53.53 58.38 -6.74
N ALA A 52 52.81 59.31 -7.36
CA ALA A 52 51.35 59.42 -7.19
C ALA A 52 50.58 58.19 -7.68
N GLU A 53 51.02 57.53 -8.75
CA GLU A 53 50.46 56.24 -9.21
C GLU A 53 50.71 55.12 -8.19
N MET A 54 51.89 55.07 -7.58
CA MET A 54 52.23 54.09 -6.53
C MET A 54 51.44 54.34 -5.24
N GLU A 55 51.31 55.61 -4.81
CA GLU A 55 50.48 55.99 -3.66
C GLU A 55 49.00 55.66 -3.90
N LYS A 56 48.47 56.00 -5.08
CA LYS A 56 47.10 55.66 -5.47
C LYS A 56 46.87 54.15 -5.47
N GLN A 57 47.79 53.36 -6.05
CA GLN A 57 47.69 51.89 -6.02
C GLN A 57 47.79 51.33 -4.60
N PHE A 58 48.52 52.00 -3.69
CA PHE A 58 48.56 51.60 -2.28
C PHE A 58 47.22 51.89 -1.59
N GLN A 59 46.66 53.09 -1.79
CA GLN A 59 45.35 53.50 -1.26
C GLN A 59 44.22 52.60 -1.78
N GLU A 60 44.16 52.33 -3.09
CA GLU A 60 43.17 51.43 -3.69
C GLU A 60 43.26 50.01 -3.10
N ARG A 61 44.46 49.52 -2.77
CA ARG A 61 44.65 48.23 -2.08
C ARG A 61 44.24 48.26 -0.62
N THR A 62 44.55 49.32 0.14
CA THR A 62 44.12 49.44 1.54
C THR A 62 42.60 49.58 1.64
N ASP A 63 41.98 50.34 0.74
CA ASP A 63 40.54 50.54 0.70
C ASP A 63 39.82 49.27 0.26
N HIS A 64 40.30 48.57 -0.77
CA HIS A 64 39.76 47.27 -1.15
C HIS A 64 39.92 46.22 -0.03
N ALA A 65 41.03 46.21 0.70
CA ALA A 65 41.22 45.32 1.84
C ALA A 65 40.27 45.68 3.00
N ALA A 66 40.06 46.96 3.29
CA ALA A 66 39.11 47.43 4.28
C ALA A 66 37.66 47.09 3.90
N ILE A 67 37.28 47.24 2.63
CA ILE A 67 35.96 46.85 2.11
C ILE A 67 35.73 45.34 2.24
N VAL A 68 36.69 44.50 1.84
CA VAL A 68 36.58 43.05 1.96
C VAL A 68 36.51 42.60 3.42
N ASN A 69 37.32 43.18 4.31
CA ASN A 69 37.26 42.88 5.74
C ASN A 69 35.89 43.31 6.33
N ALA A 70 35.38 44.48 5.96
CA ALA A 70 34.07 44.95 6.39
C ALA A 70 32.88 44.17 5.79
N GLN A 71 33.07 43.50 4.65
CA GLN A 71 32.13 42.53 4.09
C GLN A 71 32.18 41.21 4.87
N ALA A 72 33.36 40.62 5.06
CA ALA A 72 33.55 39.40 5.84
C ALA A 72 33.05 39.53 7.29
N GLU A 73 33.22 40.70 7.92
CA GLU A 73 32.63 41.01 9.23
C GLU A 73 31.09 41.01 9.21
N LYS A 74 30.46 41.49 8.14
CA LYS A 74 28.99 41.47 8.01
C LYS A 74 28.49 40.06 7.74
N GLU A 75 29.15 39.33 6.86
CA GLU A 75 28.83 37.94 6.52
C GLU A 75 28.97 37.00 7.72
N THR A 76 30.03 37.15 8.54
CA THR A 76 30.20 36.36 9.76
C THR A 76 29.15 36.69 10.83
N LYS A 77 28.79 37.98 11.02
CA LYS A 77 27.69 38.39 11.91
C LYS A 77 26.35 37.81 11.44
N LEU A 78 26.04 37.94 10.14
CA LEU A 78 24.85 37.36 9.52
C LEU A 78 24.81 35.83 9.65
N ALA A 79 25.93 35.14 9.42
CA ALA A 79 26.01 33.68 9.54
C ALA A 79 25.79 33.21 10.98
N ILE A 80 26.28 33.96 11.98
CA ILE A 80 26.01 33.70 13.41
C ILE A 80 24.52 33.91 13.73
N GLU A 81 23.87 34.92 13.15
CA GLU A 81 22.44 35.18 13.33
C GLU A 81 21.57 34.11 12.66
N VAL A 82 21.88 33.73 11.42
CA VAL A 82 21.23 32.60 10.73
C VAL A 82 21.42 31.28 11.49
N ALA A 83 22.59 31.04 12.09
CA ALA A 83 22.83 29.87 12.93
C ALA A 83 22.04 29.91 14.25
N LYS A 84 21.86 31.09 14.87
CA LYS A 84 20.98 31.27 16.04
C LYS A 84 19.52 30.99 15.70
N LEU A 85 19.01 31.55 14.60
CA LEU A 85 17.63 31.33 14.13
C LEU A 85 17.37 29.85 13.86
N ARG A 86 18.22 29.19 13.05
CA ARG A 86 18.12 27.74 12.78
C ARG A 86 18.15 26.88 14.05
N ARG A 87 18.93 27.30 15.06
CA ARG A 87 18.96 26.62 16.37
C ARG A 87 17.67 26.84 17.17
N GLN A 88 17.10 28.04 17.13
CA GLN A 88 15.81 28.35 17.75
C GLN A 88 14.68 27.54 17.10
N GLU A 89 14.61 27.53 15.75
CA GLU A 89 13.67 26.70 14.97
C GLU A 89 13.77 25.21 15.35
N MET A 90 14.99 24.65 15.41
CA MET A 90 15.21 23.26 15.81
C MET A 90 14.80 22.99 17.26
N CYS A 91 15.10 23.90 18.19
CA CYS A 91 14.67 23.79 19.59
C CYS A 91 13.14 23.89 19.74
N GLU A 92 12.47 24.75 18.97
CA GLU A 92 11.01 24.80 18.91
C GLU A 92 10.42 23.49 18.37
N LEU A 93 10.90 23.00 17.22
CA LEU A 93 10.42 21.74 16.64
C LEU A 93 10.59 20.56 17.60
N LEU A 94 11.73 20.49 18.29
CA LEU A 94 11.97 19.49 19.34
C LEU A 94 11.03 19.66 20.55
N ARG A 95 10.70 20.90 20.95
CA ARG A 95 9.72 21.16 22.02
C ARG A 95 8.30 20.77 21.60
N ARG A 96 7.90 21.08 20.36
CA ARG A 96 6.60 20.65 19.79
C ARG A 96 6.50 19.12 19.71
N HIS A 97 7.57 18.45 19.28
CA HIS A 97 7.66 16.98 19.31
C HIS A 97 7.50 16.43 20.73
N TYR A 98 8.25 16.98 21.69
CA TYR A 98 8.16 16.58 23.10
C TYR A 98 6.74 16.76 23.67
N LEU A 99 6.08 17.88 23.39
CA LEU A 99 4.68 18.12 23.80
C LEU A 99 3.73 17.07 23.18
N ARG A 100 3.81 16.88 21.86
CA ARG A 100 2.99 15.91 21.09
C ARG A 100 3.15 14.47 21.59
N GLU A 101 4.37 14.07 21.96
CA GLU A 101 4.62 12.74 22.53
C GLU A 101 4.22 12.63 23.99
N ARG A 102 4.60 13.61 24.83
CA ARG A 102 4.50 13.52 26.29
C ARG A 102 3.08 13.73 26.80
N ASP A 103 2.29 14.59 26.15
CA ASP A 103 0.92 14.88 26.57
C ASP A 103 -0.10 13.89 25.97
N PRO A 104 -0.88 13.16 26.79
CA PRO A 104 -1.86 12.20 26.30
C PRO A 104 -2.99 12.84 25.47
N SER A 105 -3.34 14.10 25.70
CA SER A 105 -4.45 14.76 24.98
C SER A 105 -4.06 15.10 23.55
N LEU A 106 -2.82 15.57 23.33
CA LEU A 106 -2.25 15.80 22.00
C LEU A 106 -2.07 14.50 21.23
N ARG A 107 -1.52 13.46 21.88
CA ARG A 107 -1.34 12.14 21.27
C ARG A 107 -2.68 11.53 20.81
N ASN A 108 -3.71 11.58 21.66
CA ASN A 108 -5.06 11.09 21.32
C ASN A 108 -5.72 11.91 20.21
N LEU A 109 -5.48 13.23 20.15
CA LEU A 109 -5.95 14.09 19.07
C LEU A 109 -5.27 13.72 17.75
N MET A 110 -3.93 13.59 17.73
CA MET A 110 -3.17 13.18 16.55
C MET A 110 -3.62 11.81 16.02
N GLN A 111 -3.83 10.83 16.90
CA GLN A 111 -4.32 9.50 16.49
C GLN A 111 -5.72 9.57 15.83
N LYS A 112 -6.62 10.42 16.34
CA LYS A 112 -7.95 10.63 15.76
C LYS A 112 -7.88 11.37 14.41
N LEU A 113 -6.97 12.33 14.26
CA LEU A 113 -6.72 13.02 12.99
C LEU A 113 -6.10 12.08 11.94
N GLN A 114 -5.15 11.23 12.33
CA GLN A 114 -4.60 10.16 11.49
C GLN A 114 -5.69 9.19 11.02
N ALA A 115 -6.58 8.76 11.93
CA ALA A 115 -7.74 7.95 11.56
C ALA A 115 -8.67 8.68 10.57
N GLY A 116 -8.84 10.00 10.71
CA GLY A 116 -9.55 10.84 9.75
C GLY A 116 -8.91 10.84 8.35
N TYR A 117 -7.58 10.94 8.25
CA TYR A 117 -6.85 10.83 6.98
C TYR A 117 -7.07 9.44 6.35
N VAL A 118 -6.95 8.36 7.14
CA VAL A 118 -7.22 6.99 6.66
C VAL A 118 -8.67 6.84 6.19
N CYS A 119 -9.66 7.42 6.87
CA CYS A 119 -11.06 7.40 6.43
C CYS A 119 -11.27 8.16 5.12
N ARG A 120 -10.63 9.32 4.94
CA ARG A 120 -10.66 10.10 3.70
C ARG A 120 -10.07 9.32 2.53
N ASP A 121 -8.89 8.75 2.73
CA ASP A 121 -8.15 8.08 1.66
C ASP A 121 -8.81 6.73 1.30
N LEU A 122 -9.40 6.03 2.28
CA LEU A 122 -10.28 4.88 2.05
C LEU A 122 -11.54 5.26 1.24
N GLN A 123 -12.17 6.40 1.54
CA GLN A 123 -13.33 6.87 0.77
C GLN A 123 -12.95 7.21 -0.69
N GLN A 124 -11.76 7.78 -0.92
CA GLN A 124 -11.23 7.97 -2.27
C GLN A 124 -10.97 6.63 -2.98
N GLN A 125 -10.41 5.63 -2.30
CA GLN A 125 -10.24 4.28 -2.86
C GLN A 125 -11.58 3.62 -3.22
N ILE A 126 -12.62 3.78 -2.38
CA ILE A 126 -13.96 3.26 -2.67
C ILE A 126 -14.54 3.93 -3.92
N LEU A 127 -14.44 5.26 -4.05
CA LEU A 127 -14.90 6.00 -5.23
C LEU A 127 -14.12 5.60 -6.49
N HIS A 128 -12.80 5.44 -6.40
CA HIS A 128 -11.96 4.97 -7.51
C HIS A 128 -12.32 3.55 -7.96
N ASN A 129 -12.58 2.64 -7.01
CA ASN A 129 -13.00 1.27 -7.32
C ASN A 129 -14.43 1.23 -7.90
N GLN A 130 -15.32 2.12 -7.49
CA GLN A 130 -16.65 2.28 -8.11
C GLN A 130 -16.54 2.83 -9.54
N TYR A 131 -15.71 3.85 -9.76
CA TYR A 131 -15.42 4.38 -11.09
C TYR A 131 -14.82 3.31 -12.01
N ARG A 132 -13.83 2.53 -11.52
CA ARG A 132 -13.23 1.44 -12.29
C ARG A 132 -14.27 0.40 -12.70
N LYS A 133 -15.14 -0.06 -11.79
CA LYS A 133 -16.21 -1.01 -12.12
C LYS A 133 -17.16 -0.48 -13.19
N LEU A 134 -17.53 0.81 -13.11
CA LEU A 134 -18.37 1.45 -14.12
C LEU A 134 -17.65 1.53 -15.48
N GLN A 135 -16.33 1.76 -15.48
CA GLN A 135 -15.51 1.73 -16.69
C GLN A 135 -15.43 0.30 -17.28
N GLU A 136 -15.09 -0.70 -16.47
CA GLU A 136 -15.07 -2.14 -16.82
C GLU A 136 -16.41 -2.55 -17.44
N GLU A 137 -17.54 -2.22 -16.81
CA GLU A 137 -18.88 -2.43 -17.35
C GLU A 137 -19.10 -1.77 -18.73
N THR A 138 -18.58 -0.56 -18.97
CA THR A 138 -18.73 0.12 -20.28
C THR A 138 -17.81 -0.47 -21.35
N GLU A 139 -16.66 -1.02 -20.98
CA GLU A 139 -15.75 -1.72 -21.88
C GLU A 139 -16.31 -3.10 -22.25
N GLU A 140 -16.86 -3.84 -21.28
CA GLU A 140 -17.62 -5.08 -21.52
C GLU A 140 -18.81 -4.86 -22.45
N LYS A 141 -19.61 -3.79 -22.25
CA LYS A 141 -20.74 -3.47 -23.12
C LYS A 141 -20.29 -3.22 -24.56
N ARG A 142 -19.23 -2.41 -24.77
CA ARG A 142 -18.62 -2.19 -26.09
C ARG A 142 -18.12 -3.49 -26.74
N ALA A 143 -17.43 -4.34 -25.98
CA ALA A 143 -16.93 -5.62 -26.50
C ALA A 143 -18.06 -6.57 -26.90
N ASN A 144 -19.13 -6.65 -26.10
CA ASN A 144 -20.34 -7.41 -26.42
C ASN A 144 -21.04 -6.87 -27.68
N ASP A 145 -21.12 -5.55 -27.85
CA ASP A 145 -21.77 -4.96 -29.03
C ASP A 145 -20.95 -5.18 -30.31
N VAL A 146 -19.62 -5.15 -30.24
CA VAL A 146 -18.74 -5.59 -31.34
C VAL A 146 -18.97 -7.07 -31.67
N LEU A 147 -19.03 -7.96 -30.67
CA LEU A 147 -19.25 -9.39 -30.86
C LEU A 147 -20.65 -9.70 -31.44
N LYS A 148 -21.69 -8.98 -31.04
CA LYS A 148 -23.02 -9.07 -31.67
C LYS A 148 -22.97 -8.66 -33.14
N ASN A 149 -22.27 -7.58 -33.46
CA ASN A 149 -22.13 -7.11 -34.84
C ASN A 149 -21.35 -8.12 -35.71
N THR A 150 -20.30 -8.76 -35.21
CA THR A 150 -19.62 -9.84 -35.96
C THR A 150 -20.52 -11.05 -36.14
N LEU A 151 -21.19 -11.53 -35.08
CA LEU A 151 -22.12 -12.67 -35.19
C LEU A 151 -23.30 -12.39 -36.14
N TYR A 152 -23.76 -11.15 -36.21
CA TYR A 152 -24.81 -10.72 -37.15
C TYR A 152 -24.28 -10.70 -38.59
N ASN A 153 -23.09 -10.14 -38.82
CA ASN A 153 -22.43 -10.14 -40.14
C ASN A 153 -22.11 -11.56 -40.65
N ASP A 154 -21.64 -12.44 -39.76
CA ASP A 154 -21.34 -13.84 -40.05
C ASP A 154 -22.63 -14.59 -40.43
N LYS A 155 -23.73 -14.32 -39.73
CA LYS A 155 -25.04 -14.85 -40.12
C LYS A 155 -25.49 -14.30 -41.48
N GLU A 156 -25.37 -13.00 -41.74
CA GLU A 156 -25.68 -12.44 -43.06
C GLU A 156 -24.76 -12.97 -44.17
N ALA A 157 -23.57 -13.47 -43.85
CA ALA A 157 -22.71 -14.19 -44.80
C ALA A 157 -23.21 -15.62 -45.06
N LEU A 158 -23.58 -16.38 -44.01
CA LEU A 158 -24.19 -17.71 -44.14
C LEU A 158 -25.52 -17.67 -44.90
N ASP A 159 -26.41 -16.74 -44.54
CA ASP A 159 -27.71 -16.51 -45.21
C ASP A 159 -27.53 -16.11 -46.70
N ARG A 160 -26.35 -15.59 -47.10
CA ARG A 160 -25.98 -15.35 -48.51
C ARG A 160 -25.42 -16.59 -49.18
N GLU A 161 -24.51 -17.31 -48.54
CA GLU A 161 -23.99 -18.59 -49.05
C GLU A 161 -25.11 -19.61 -49.29
N GLU A 162 -26.12 -19.69 -48.43
CA GLU A 162 -27.27 -20.58 -48.64
C GLU A 162 -28.13 -20.17 -49.84
N ARG A 163 -28.30 -18.87 -50.09
CA ARG A 163 -28.97 -18.36 -51.31
C ARG A 163 -28.18 -18.71 -52.56
N GLU A 164 -26.86 -18.45 -52.57
CA GLU A 164 -26.02 -18.83 -53.72
C GLU A 164 -26.03 -20.34 -53.97
N LYS A 165 -26.04 -21.17 -52.92
CA LYS A 165 -26.17 -22.64 -53.04
C LYS A 165 -27.55 -23.05 -53.59
N MET A 166 -28.61 -22.35 -53.19
CA MET A 166 -29.97 -22.56 -53.72
C MET A 166 -30.05 -22.15 -55.20
N GLU A 167 -29.54 -20.98 -55.57
CA GLU A 167 -29.52 -20.47 -56.95
C GLU A 167 -28.75 -21.41 -57.89
N ARG A 168 -27.55 -21.86 -57.49
CA ARG A 168 -26.75 -22.84 -58.26
C ARG A 168 -27.45 -24.20 -58.40
N ASN A 169 -28.17 -24.66 -57.36
CA ASN A 169 -28.97 -25.88 -57.44
C ASN A 169 -30.16 -25.72 -58.39
N ASP A 170 -30.81 -24.55 -58.39
CA ASP A 170 -31.90 -24.18 -59.29
C ASP A 170 -31.44 -24.14 -60.75
N GLU A 171 -30.28 -23.54 -61.02
CA GLU A 171 -29.61 -23.55 -62.33
C GLU A 171 -29.29 -24.98 -62.78
N TYR A 172 -28.66 -25.79 -61.92
CA TYR A 172 -28.39 -27.20 -62.20
C TYR A 172 -29.65 -28.02 -62.50
N CYS A 173 -30.75 -27.75 -61.79
CA CYS A 173 -32.05 -28.38 -62.06
C CYS A 173 -32.64 -27.96 -63.41
N ARG A 174 -32.51 -26.68 -63.81
CA ARG A 174 -32.93 -26.19 -65.13
C ARG A 174 -32.09 -26.82 -66.25
N ASP A 175 -30.78 -26.92 -66.07
CA ASP A 175 -29.89 -27.60 -67.01
C ASP A 175 -30.23 -29.09 -67.16
N LEU A 176 -30.53 -29.79 -66.06
CA LEU A 176 -30.93 -31.19 -66.09
C LEU A 176 -32.29 -31.37 -66.81
N GLN A 177 -33.25 -30.46 -66.59
CA GLN A 177 -34.50 -30.43 -67.37
C GLN A 177 -34.23 -30.19 -68.86
N GLN A 178 -33.35 -29.25 -69.20
CA GLN A 178 -32.97 -28.96 -70.58
C GLN A 178 -32.28 -30.16 -71.26
N GLN A 179 -31.43 -30.90 -70.53
CA GLN A 179 -30.84 -32.16 -71.01
C GLN A 179 -31.90 -33.24 -71.27
N LEU A 180 -32.90 -33.38 -70.39
CA LEU A 180 -34.02 -34.31 -70.58
C LEU A 180 -34.86 -33.94 -71.81
N VAL A 181 -35.17 -32.65 -72.00
CA VAL A 181 -35.87 -32.14 -73.19
C VAL A 181 -35.06 -32.39 -74.46
N ASN A 182 -33.75 -32.11 -74.45
CA ASN A 182 -32.87 -32.33 -75.59
C ASN A 182 -32.76 -33.83 -75.94
N ARG A 183 -32.65 -34.70 -74.94
CA ARG A 183 -32.64 -36.16 -75.13
C ARG A 183 -33.98 -36.70 -75.66
N GLN A 184 -35.10 -36.09 -75.29
CA GLN A 184 -36.40 -36.45 -75.84
C GLN A 184 -36.55 -35.98 -77.30
N LYS A 185 -36.06 -34.78 -77.65
CA LYS A 185 -35.97 -34.31 -79.04
C LYS A 185 -35.09 -35.23 -79.90
N GLN A 186 -33.93 -35.66 -79.41
CA GLN A 186 -33.07 -36.61 -80.12
C GLN A 186 -33.79 -37.93 -80.45
N LYS A 187 -34.62 -38.45 -79.54
CA LYS A 187 -35.48 -39.63 -79.82
C LYS A 187 -36.56 -39.35 -80.87
N GLN A 188 -37.11 -38.13 -80.91
CA GLN A 188 -38.09 -37.74 -81.91
C GLN A 188 -37.45 -37.67 -83.31
N CYS A 189 -36.31 -36.99 -83.45
CA CYS A 189 -35.57 -36.95 -84.71
C CYS A 189 -35.16 -38.36 -85.18
N ALA A 190 -34.59 -39.19 -84.30
CA ALA A 190 -34.23 -40.58 -84.65
C ALA A 190 -35.45 -41.44 -85.07
N TYR A 191 -36.63 -41.17 -84.51
CA TYR A 191 -37.86 -41.83 -84.95
C TYR A 191 -38.32 -41.33 -86.33
N GLU A 192 -38.24 -40.02 -86.58
CA GLU A 192 -38.50 -39.40 -87.88
C GLU A 192 -37.54 -39.94 -88.96
N ASP A 193 -36.26 -40.07 -88.65
CA ASP A 193 -35.24 -40.68 -89.50
C ASP A 193 -35.61 -42.14 -89.87
N THR A 194 -35.93 -43.00 -88.88
CA THR A 194 -36.35 -44.39 -89.17
C THR A 194 -37.64 -44.47 -89.99
N LEU A 195 -38.53 -43.47 -89.90
CA LEU A 195 -39.73 -43.39 -90.71
C LEU A 195 -39.43 -42.94 -92.16
N ILE A 196 -38.40 -42.14 -92.37
CA ILE A 196 -37.86 -41.78 -93.69
C ILE A 196 -37.17 -43.00 -94.31
N GLU A 197 -36.29 -43.68 -93.58
CA GLU A 197 -35.63 -44.92 -94.03
C GLU A 197 -36.66 -45.99 -94.43
N LYS A 198 -37.71 -46.20 -93.62
CA LYS A 198 -38.78 -47.15 -93.94
C LYS A 198 -39.51 -46.82 -95.25
N LYS A 199 -39.78 -45.54 -95.53
CA LYS A 199 -40.38 -45.11 -96.79
C LYS A 199 -39.44 -45.34 -97.98
N MET A 200 -38.15 -45.02 -97.83
CA MET A 200 -37.15 -45.30 -98.86
C MET A 200 -37.03 -46.80 -99.15
N LEU A 201 -37.10 -47.66 -98.13
CA LEU A 201 -37.12 -49.12 -98.31
C LEU A 201 -38.41 -49.61 -99.01
N GLU A 202 -39.57 -49.01 -98.73
CA GLU A 202 -40.82 -49.29 -99.45
C GLU A 202 -40.75 -48.86 -100.93
N GLU A 203 -40.12 -47.72 -101.23
CA GLU A 203 -39.87 -47.26 -102.61
C GLU A 203 -38.86 -48.16 -103.35
N VAL A 204 -37.81 -48.62 -102.68
CA VAL A 204 -36.85 -49.60 -103.23
C VAL A 204 -37.52 -50.94 -103.51
N MET A 205 -38.31 -51.48 -102.58
CA MET A 205 -39.06 -52.73 -102.82
C MET A 205 -40.04 -52.61 -103.99
N ARG A 206 -40.73 -51.46 -104.12
CA ARG A 206 -41.60 -51.18 -105.27
C ARG A 206 -40.82 -51.10 -106.58
N THR A 207 -39.64 -50.47 -106.57
CA THR A 207 -38.76 -50.38 -107.74
C THR A 207 -38.28 -51.77 -108.18
N ILE A 208 -37.88 -52.62 -107.22
CA ILE A 208 -37.51 -54.02 -107.49
C ILE A 208 -38.68 -54.80 -108.08
N ALA A 209 -39.91 -54.62 -107.57
CA ALA A 209 -41.09 -55.29 -108.13
C ALA A 209 -41.40 -54.83 -109.58
N ASP A 210 -41.28 -53.54 -109.87
CA ASP A 210 -41.43 -53.00 -111.23
C ASP A 210 -40.31 -53.51 -112.18
N GLU A 211 -39.10 -53.74 -111.68
CA GLU A 211 -37.99 -54.33 -112.45
C GLU A 211 -38.14 -55.85 -112.64
N ASP A 212 -38.55 -56.60 -111.62
CA ASP A 212 -38.87 -58.04 -111.71
C ASP A 212 -40.01 -58.29 -112.71
N GLN A 213 -41.01 -57.40 -112.78
CA GLN A 213 -42.08 -57.52 -113.77
C GLN A 213 -41.55 -57.31 -115.21
N ARG A 214 -40.67 -56.31 -115.43
CA ARG A 214 -39.99 -56.09 -116.72
C ARG A 214 -39.05 -57.26 -117.07
N GLU A 215 -38.36 -57.85 -116.09
CA GLU A 215 -37.57 -59.08 -116.24
C GLU A 215 -38.45 -60.26 -116.65
N LEU A 216 -39.62 -60.45 -116.03
CA LEU A 216 -40.57 -61.52 -116.37
C LEU A 216 -41.15 -61.37 -117.78
N GLU A 217 -41.36 -60.15 -118.26
CA GLU A 217 -41.76 -59.85 -119.64
C GLU A 217 -40.64 -60.19 -120.63
N LYS A 218 -39.41 -59.71 -120.40
CA LYS A 218 -38.22 -60.09 -121.20
C LYS A 218 -38.05 -61.61 -121.25
N LYS A 219 -38.05 -62.26 -120.08
CA LYS A 219 -37.96 -63.73 -119.92
C LYS A 219 -39.15 -64.49 -120.51
N ARG A 220 -40.26 -63.83 -120.87
CA ARG A 220 -41.37 -64.44 -121.64
C ARG A 220 -41.07 -64.41 -123.13
N ILE A 221 -40.65 -63.26 -123.66
CA ILE A 221 -40.22 -63.07 -125.06
C ILE A 221 -39.04 -63.97 -125.41
N GLU A 222 -38.05 -64.07 -124.51
CA GLU A 222 -36.91 -64.98 -124.65
C GLU A 222 -37.35 -66.45 -124.58
N ARG A 223 -38.29 -66.81 -123.70
CA ARG A 223 -38.84 -68.17 -123.65
C ARG A 223 -39.61 -68.56 -124.91
N GLU A 224 -40.20 -67.64 -125.66
CA GLU A 224 -40.78 -67.96 -126.97
C GLU A 224 -39.71 -68.22 -128.03
N LYS A 225 -38.66 -67.39 -128.09
CA LYS A 225 -37.49 -67.63 -128.97
C LYS A 225 -36.82 -68.98 -128.66
N VAL A 226 -36.49 -69.21 -127.39
CA VAL A 226 -35.88 -70.44 -126.89
C VAL A 226 -36.83 -71.64 -126.99
N ARG A 227 -38.16 -71.46 -127.02
CA ARG A 227 -39.11 -72.55 -127.31
C ARG A 227 -39.04 -72.97 -128.77
N ASN A 228 -38.93 -72.03 -129.70
CA ASN A 228 -38.73 -72.33 -131.12
C ASN A 228 -37.39 -73.04 -131.34
N GLU A 229 -36.32 -72.57 -130.69
CA GLU A 229 -35.00 -73.23 -130.69
C GLU A 229 -35.03 -74.60 -129.99
N MET A 230 -35.73 -74.77 -128.87
CA MET A 230 -35.78 -76.05 -128.17
C MET A 230 -36.62 -77.11 -128.92
N VAL A 231 -37.53 -76.70 -129.82
CA VAL A 231 -38.16 -77.63 -130.78
C VAL A 231 -37.14 -78.19 -131.78
N THR A 232 -36.09 -77.43 -132.14
CA THR A 232 -34.97 -77.97 -132.93
C THR A 232 -33.97 -78.74 -132.05
N PHE A 233 -33.64 -78.22 -130.86
CA PHE A 233 -32.62 -78.80 -129.98
C PHE A 233 -33.05 -80.08 -129.22
N LYS A 234 -34.33 -80.24 -128.89
CA LYS A 234 -34.80 -81.46 -128.19
C LYS A 234 -34.69 -82.69 -129.10
N ARG A 235 -34.70 -82.52 -130.43
CA ARG A 235 -34.37 -83.58 -131.40
C ARG A 235 -32.92 -84.10 -131.28
N ALA A 236 -32.05 -83.45 -130.50
CA ALA A 236 -30.63 -83.80 -130.37
C ALA A 236 -30.18 -84.25 -128.96
N ARG A 237 -30.89 -83.87 -127.87
CA ARG A 237 -30.32 -83.98 -126.51
C ARG A 237 -30.73 -85.21 -125.69
N ASP A 238 -31.65 -86.04 -126.16
CA ASP A 238 -32.07 -87.25 -125.42
C ASP A 238 -31.01 -88.40 -125.49
N ALA A 239 -29.81 -88.10 -126.00
CA ALA A 239 -28.70 -89.05 -126.21
C ALA A 239 -27.62 -89.13 -125.10
N TRP A 240 -27.73 -88.41 -123.96
CA TRP A 240 -26.55 -88.18 -123.07
C TRP A 240 -26.61 -88.67 -121.61
N LYS A 241 -27.76 -88.61 -120.90
CA LYS A 241 -27.73 -88.15 -119.48
C LYS A 241 -27.48 -89.18 -118.34
N GLU A 242 -27.11 -90.41 -118.63
CA GLU A 242 -27.27 -91.57 -117.72
C GLU A 242 -26.13 -91.83 -116.69
N LYS A 243 -25.53 -90.81 -116.03
CA LYS A 243 -24.10 -90.92 -115.58
C LYS A 243 -23.59 -90.73 -114.13
N GLN A 244 -24.24 -90.12 -113.12
CA GLN A 244 -23.59 -89.87 -111.79
C GLN A 244 -24.54 -89.81 -110.57
N LYS A 245 -24.14 -90.36 -109.39
CA LYS A 245 -25.03 -90.44 -108.18
C LYS A 245 -24.45 -90.83 -106.76
N GLN A 246 -23.21 -90.52 -106.34
CA GLN A 246 -22.48 -91.42 -105.37
C GLN A 246 -21.93 -90.98 -103.96
N MET A 247 -22.06 -89.75 -103.41
CA MET A 247 -21.14 -89.28 -102.31
C MET A 247 -21.71 -88.92 -100.89
N LEU A 248 -21.61 -89.87 -99.93
CA LEU A 248 -21.00 -89.81 -98.55
C LEU A 248 -21.52 -88.93 -97.34
N VAL A 249 -20.96 -89.18 -96.13
CA VAL A 249 -21.43 -88.94 -94.70
C VAL A 249 -20.22 -88.89 -93.67
N ILE A 250 -20.39 -88.51 -92.35
CA ILE A 250 -19.52 -88.66 -91.08
C ILE A 250 -19.10 -87.29 -90.38
N GLU A 251 -18.87 -87.00 -89.05
CA GLU A 251 -18.78 -87.63 -87.66
C GLU A 251 -19.12 -86.63 -86.46
N GLU A 252 -19.09 -87.02 -85.14
CA GLU A 252 -19.33 -86.15 -83.93
C GLU A 252 -18.95 -86.73 -82.49
N ARG A 253 -18.70 -85.88 -81.43
CA ARG A 253 -18.94 -86.00 -79.91
C ARG A 253 -17.83 -86.24 -78.82
N GLN A 254 -17.89 -85.52 -77.65
CA GLN A 254 -17.90 -85.98 -76.20
C GLN A 254 -17.36 -85.03 -75.05
N LEU A 255 -17.78 -85.29 -73.78
CA LEU A 255 -17.20 -85.02 -72.40
C LEU A 255 -17.56 -83.78 -71.50
N GLU A 256 -17.65 -84.00 -70.15
CA GLU A 256 -17.97 -83.02 -69.07
C GLU A 256 -17.64 -83.50 -67.60
N ALA A 257 -17.79 -82.62 -66.57
CA ALA A 257 -17.98 -82.82 -65.09
C ALA A 257 -16.81 -82.94 -64.05
N GLN A 258 -16.82 -82.12 -62.96
CA GLN A 258 -16.35 -82.46 -61.57
C GLN A 258 -16.53 -81.39 -60.43
N ARG A 259 -16.73 -81.87 -59.18
CA ARG A 259 -16.41 -81.30 -57.81
C ARG A 259 -17.27 -80.20 -57.10
N ARG A 260 -17.63 -80.52 -55.83
CA ARG A 260 -17.97 -79.66 -54.67
C ARG A 260 -17.57 -80.41 -53.38
N ALA A 261 -16.89 -79.82 -52.38
CA ALA A 261 -16.64 -80.40 -51.04
C ALA A 261 -16.04 -79.38 -50.01
N ALA A 262 -16.23 -79.64 -48.71
CA ALA A 262 -15.76 -78.90 -47.50
C ALA A 262 -16.37 -77.48 -47.30
N ALA A 263 -17.09 -77.08 -46.23
CA ALA A 263 -17.22 -77.49 -44.79
C ALA A 263 -16.08 -76.95 -43.88
N ASP A 264 -16.29 -75.94 -43.01
CA ASP A 264 -17.04 -75.87 -41.73
C ASP A 264 -16.28 -76.38 -40.49
N ARG A 265 -15.97 -75.49 -39.52
CA ARG A 265 -15.63 -75.79 -38.09
C ARG A 265 -15.38 -74.54 -37.21
N THR A 266 -15.46 -74.76 -35.88
CA THR A 266 -14.99 -73.93 -34.73
C THR A 266 -15.64 -72.56 -34.46
N SER A 267 -16.31 -72.47 -33.31
CA SER A 267 -16.80 -71.26 -32.65
C SER A 267 -16.66 -71.40 -31.11
N ALA A 268 -17.02 -70.35 -30.35
CA ALA A 268 -17.43 -70.39 -28.93
C ALA A 268 -16.42 -70.88 -27.85
N VAL A 269 -15.43 -70.05 -27.47
CA VAL A 269 -14.55 -70.30 -26.27
C VAL A 269 -14.33 -69.09 -25.33
N ILE A 270 -14.36 -67.84 -25.81
CA ILE A 270 -13.62 -66.74 -25.14
C ILE A 270 -14.46 -65.84 -24.18
N ALA A 271 -15.80 -65.84 -24.27
CA ALA A 271 -16.62 -64.74 -23.73
C ALA A 271 -16.97 -64.76 -22.22
N GLU A 272 -16.84 -65.89 -21.51
CA GLU A 272 -17.48 -66.07 -20.18
C GLU A 272 -16.66 -65.53 -18.98
N ARG A 273 -15.40 -65.12 -19.18
CA ARG A 273 -14.36 -65.24 -18.14
C ARG A 273 -14.35 -64.16 -17.05
N GLU A 274 -14.73 -62.91 -17.33
CA GLU A 274 -14.37 -61.76 -16.46
C GLU A 274 -15.52 -61.15 -15.63
N ARG A 275 -16.52 -61.96 -15.27
CA ARG A 275 -17.50 -61.59 -14.21
C ARG A 275 -16.88 -61.42 -12.80
N GLN A 276 -15.58 -61.69 -12.63
CA GLN A 276 -14.88 -61.73 -11.34
C GLN A 276 -14.52 -60.34 -10.74
N ILE A 277 -14.62 -59.25 -11.51
CA ILE A 277 -14.10 -57.93 -11.08
C ILE A 277 -14.95 -57.27 -9.97
N ARG A 278 -16.24 -57.61 -9.85
CA ARG A 278 -17.20 -56.98 -8.91
C ARG A 278 -17.04 -57.39 -7.43
N ALA A 279 -16.06 -58.21 -7.09
CA ALA A 279 -15.82 -58.71 -5.72
C ALA A 279 -14.78 -57.89 -4.91
N LYS A 280 -14.48 -56.64 -5.31
CA LYS A 280 -13.47 -55.79 -4.66
C LYS A 280 -14.01 -54.51 -4.00
N GLU A 281 -15.28 -54.20 -4.14
CA GLU A 281 -15.86 -52.93 -3.68
C GLU A 281 -16.26 -52.98 -2.19
N GLU A 282 -16.56 -54.17 -1.66
CA GLU A 282 -16.90 -54.46 -0.24
C GLU A 282 -15.76 -54.21 0.77
N LEU A 283 -14.54 -53.90 0.31
CA LEU A 283 -13.40 -53.68 1.22
C LEU A 283 -13.40 -52.28 1.86
N ASN A 284 -14.01 -51.28 1.23
CA ASN A 284 -13.92 -49.88 1.64
C ASN A 284 -14.79 -49.53 2.86
N GLU A 285 -15.82 -50.32 3.19
CA GLU A 285 -16.63 -50.13 4.41
C GLU A 285 -15.79 -50.24 5.70
N LYS A 286 -14.67 -50.97 5.66
CA LYS A 286 -13.76 -51.17 6.82
C LYS A 286 -12.95 -49.94 7.22
N ILE A 287 -13.12 -48.82 6.51
CA ILE A 287 -12.51 -47.52 6.87
C ILE A 287 -13.41 -46.75 7.86
N ALA A 288 -14.75 -46.93 7.77
CA ALA A 288 -15.70 -46.24 8.65
C ALA A 288 -15.53 -46.60 10.14
N SER A 289 -15.10 -47.83 10.44
CA SER A 289 -14.98 -48.34 11.81
C SER A 289 -13.82 -47.76 12.62
N LYS A 290 -12.88 -46.99 12.01
CA LYS A 290 -11.80 -46.33 12.76
C LYS A 290 -12.18 -44.96 13.33
N ILE A 291 -13.22 -44.32 12.79
CA ILE A 291 -13.68 -42.99 13.25
C ILE A 291 -14.18 -43.02 14.70
N LEU A 292 -14.65 -44.17 15.18
CA LEU A 292 -15.18 -44.36 16.54
C LEU A 292 -14.10 -44.68 17.60
N ALA A 293 -12.82 -44.76 17.24
CA ALA A 293 -11.74 -45.11 18.18
C ALA A 293 -11.13 -43.90 18.90
N ASP A 294 -10.84 -42.82 18.17
CA ASP A 294 -10.09 -41.67 18.71
C ASP A 294 -10.92 -40.76 19.63
N GLU A 295 -12.25 -40.83 19.59
CA GLU A 295 -13.12 -40.04 20.48
C GLU A 295 -13.09 -40.54 21.95
N ALA A 296 -12.74 -41.80 22.17
CA ALA A 296 -12.58 -42.36 23.52
C ALA A 296 -11.40 -41.73 24.28
N ALA A 297 -10.27 -41.53 23.58
CA ALA A 297 -8.99 -41.11 24.16
C ALA A 297 -8.97 -39.65 24.71
N ARG A 298 -10.05 -38.88 24.53
CA ARG A 298 -10.17 -37.51 25.06
C ARG A 298 -10.83 -37.43 26.44
N ARG A 299 -11.74 -38.35 26.80
CA ARG A 299 -12.56 -38.20 28.02
C ARG A 299 -11.84 -38.60 29.31
N GLU A 300 -10.95 -39.59 29.25
CA GLU A 300 -10.23 -40.10 30.43
C GLU A 300 -9.20 -39.11 31.03
N ARG A 301 -8.95 -37.95 30.41
CA ARG A 301 -8.03 -36.92 30.93
C ARG A 301 -8.69 -35.84 31.79
N GLU A 302 -10.02 -35.76 31.82
CA GLU A 302 -10.73 -34.63 32.46
C GLU A 302 -11.28 -34.93 33.86
N ASP A 303 -11.48 -36.20 34.21
CA ASP A 303 -12.08 -36.60 35.50
C ASP A 303 -11.06 -36.90 36.61
N VAL A 304 -9.81 -37.24 36.28
CA VAL A 304 -8.73 -37.48 37.26
C VAL A 304 -8.35 -36.21 38.05
N ILE A 305 -8.56 -35.03 37.47
CA ILE A 305 -8.13 -33.75 38.07
C ILE A 305 -9.10 -33.26 39.16
N LYS A 306 -10.37 -33.69 39.15
CA LYS A 306 -11.40 -33.18 40.08
C LYS A 306 -11.34 -33.82 41.47
N GLN A 307 -10.93 -35.09 41.57
CA GLN A 307 -11.01 -35.86 42.82
C GLN A 307 -9.88 -35.56 43.82
N LEU A 308 -8.80 -34.88 43.40
CA LEU A 308 -7.67 -34.53 44.24
C LEU A 308 -7.81 -33.19 45.00
N GLN A 309 -8.89 -32.42 44.75
CA GLN A 309 -9.08 -31.10 45.38
C GLN A 309 -10.00 -31.10 46.61
N GLU A 310 -10.74 -32.18 46.88
CA GLU A 310 -11.69 -32.23 48.00
C GLU A 310 -11.12 -32.82 49.31
N GLN A 311 -9.99 -33.55 49.25
CA GLN A 311 -9.41 -34.19 50.45
C GLN A 311 -8.54 -33.24 51.29
N GLU A 312 -7.80 -32.31 50.69
CA GLU A 312 -6.92 -31.38 51.43
C GLU A 312 -7.66 -30.33 52.30
N TYR A 313 -8.99 -30.20 52.14
CA TYR A 313 -9.80 -29.18 52.83
C TYR A 313 -10.31 -29.62 54.21
N LEU A 314 -10.32 -30.92 54.51
CA LEU A 314 -10.99 -31.47 55.71
C LEU A 314 -10.05 -31.71 56.90
N GLU A 315 -8.75 -31.93 56.69
CA GLU A 315 -7.83 -32.31 57.77
C GLU A 315 -7.38 -31.15 58.68
N LYS A 316 -7.55 -29.88 58.24
CA LYS A 316 -7.11 -28.70 59.02
C LYS A 316 -7.96 -28.36 60.24
N ASN A 317 -9.22 -28.81 60.30
CA ASN A 317 -10.17 -28.35 61.34
C ASN A 317 -10.16 -29.16 62.64
N VAL A 318 -9.21 -30.10 62.81
CA VAL A 318 -9.18 -31.05 63.94
C VAL A 318 -8.07 -30.74 64.97
N VAL A 319 -7.09 -29.90 64.63
CA VAL A 319 -5.87 -29.69 65.44
C VAL A 319 -6.04 -28.64 66.55
N ASP A 320 -6.80 -27.57 66.32
CA ASP A 320 -6.81 -26.40 67.22
C ASP A 320 -7.70 -26.55 68.48
N ALA A 321 -8.41 -27.67 68.64
CA ALA A 321 -9.42 -27.84 69.69
C ALA A 321 -8.90 -28.37 71.05
N ALA A 322 -7.61 -28.66 71.19
CA ALA A 322 -7.07 -29.45 72.31
C ALA A 322 -6.35 -28.66 73.43
N GLY A 323 -6.19 -27.34 73.31
CA GLY A 323 -5.19 -26.59 74.10
C GLY A 323 -5.62 -26.02 75.47
N ASP A 324 -6.90 -25.90 75.79
CA ASP A 324 -7.36 -24.98 76.86
C ASP A 324 -7.69 -25.60 78.23
N ALA A 325 -7.55 -26.92 78.40
CA ALA A 325 -8.01 -27.60 79.62
C ALA A 325 -7.05 -27.54 80.84
N GLU A 326 -5.76 -27.26 80.64
CA GLU A 326 -4.72 -27.61 81.63
C GLU A 326 -4.46 -26.55 82.74
N ARG A 327 -4.92 -25.31 82.55
CA ARG A 327 -4.44 -24.15 83.34
C ARG A 327 -5.10 -23.93 84.72
N ALA A 328 -5.93 -24.85 85.21
CA ALA A 328 -6.89 -24.57 86.29
C ALA A 328 -6.47 -24.93 87.73
N LEU A 329 -5.46 -25.78 87.97
CA LEU A 329 -5.36 -26.53 89.25
C LEU A 329 -4.33 -26.03 90.30
N HIS A 330 -3.46 -25.07 90.00
CA HIS A 330 -2.21 -24.91 90.77
C HIS A 330 -2.21 -23.90 91.95
N ALA A 331 -3.31 -23.18 92.21
CA ALA A 331 -3.27 -21.90 92.95
C ALA A 331 -3.47 -21.94 94.49
N ALA A 332 -3.86 -23.08 95.09
CA ALA A 332 -4.58 -23.07 96.38
C ALA A 332 -3.75 -23.15 97.69
N ALA A 333 -2.43 -23.40 97.65
CA ALA A 333 -1.73 -24.03 98.80
C ALA A 333 -0.83 -23.12 99.68
N ALA A 334 -0.63 -21.84 99.36
CA ALA A 334 0.57 -21.11 99.83
C ALA A 334 0.47 -20.34 101.17
N THR A 335 -0.73 -19.98 101.66
CA THR A 335 -0.90 -18.79 102.52
C THR A 335 -0.77 -18.98 104.04
N GLN A 336 -0.76 -20.20 104.58
CA GLN A 336 -1.17 -20.42 105.98
C GLN A 336 -0.07 -20.35 107.07
N ARG A 337 1.21 -20.15 106.74
CA ARG A 337 2.35 -20.43 107.68
C ARG A 337 3.04 -19.23 108.36
N ALA A 338 2.66 -17.98 108.07
CA ALA A 338 3.54 -16.82 108.36
C ALA A 338 3.43 -16.16 109.76
N LEU A 339 2.35 -16.36 110.52
CA LEU A 339 1.89 -15.36 111.50
C LEU A 339 2.56 -15.35 112.90
N ALA A 340 3.28 -16.42 113.29
CA ALA A 340 3.42 -16.77 114.71
C ALA A 340 4.58 -16.15 115.52
N ARG A 341 5.47 -15.34 114.91
CA ARG A 341 6.88 -15.20 115.43
C ARG A 341 7.32 -13.81 115.91
N GLN A 342 6.41 -12.86 116.18
CA GLN A 342 6.76 -11.42 116.21
C GLN A 342 6.93 -10.76 117.61
N VAL A 343 6.40 -11.33 118.70
CA VAL A 343 6.01 -10.52 119.89
C VAL A 343 7.18 -10.10 120.80
N GLU A 344 8.16 -10.96 121.03
CA GLU A 344 9.04 -10.88 122.22
C GLU A 344 10.11 -9.77 122.19
N LEU A 345 10.50 -9.29 121.01
CA LEU A 345 11.67 -8.41 120.83
C LEU A 345 11.50 -6.95 121.33
N ARG A 346 10.31 -6.54 121.79
CA ARG A 346 9.96 -5.11 121.98
C ARG A 346 10.46 -4.46 123.28
N ALA A 347 10.69 -5.20 124.36
CA ALA A 347 10.75 -4.60 125.70
C ALA A 347 12.07 -3.87 126.05
N ALA A 348 13.21 -4.32 125.53
CA ALA A 348 14.52 -3.87 126.02
C ALA A 348 14.97 -2.47 125.53
N ALA A 349 14.46 -2.01 124.38
CA ALA A 349 14.98 -0.82 123.69
C ALA A 349 14.75 0.51 124.44
N ALA A 350 13.61 0.64 125.13
CA ALA A 350 13.03 1.94 125.52
C ALA A 350 13.84 2.80 126.53
N ARG A 351 14.92 2.27 127.13
CA ARG A 351 15.74 3.01 128.11
C ARG A 351 17.01 3.64 127.51
N GLY A 352 17.53 3.15 126.39
CA GLY A 352 18.71 3.74 125.73
C GLY A 352 18.43 5.03 124.96
N GLU A 353 17.16 5.27 124.60
CA GLU A 353 16.72 6.39 123.77
C GLU A 353 16.96 7.76 124.43
N ARG A 354 16.53 7.92 125.69
CA ARG A 354 16.32 9.25 126.32
C ARG A 354 17.57 10.11 126.51
N GLN A 355 18.75 9.49 126.67
CA GLN A 355 20.01 10.24 126.77
C GLN A 355 20.50 10.66 125.38
N ARG A 356 20.35 9.79 124.37
CA ARG A 356 20.67 10.10 122.97
C ARG A 356 19.80 11.25 122.45
N GLU A 357 18.51 11.29 122.79
CA GLU A 357 17.59 12.38 122.43
C GLU A 357 18.05 13.80 122.82
N ALA A 358 18.83 13.95 123.89
CA ALA A 358 19.24 15.25 124.42
C ALA A 358 20.43 15.84 123.65
N GLU A 359 21.46 15.02 123.41
CA GLU A 359 22.62 15.41 122.58
C GLU A 359 22.23 15.51 121.10
N PHE A 360 21.37 14.59 120.63
CA PHE A 360 20.78 14.64 119.31
C PHE A 360 20.04 15.96 119.06
N ARG A 361 19.27 16.48 120.02
CA ARG A 361 18.56 17.77 119.86
C ARG A 361 19.49 18.94 119.53
N LYS A 362 20.57 19.15 120.29
CA LYS A 362 21.52 20.25 120.02
C LYS A 362 22.29 20.07 118.71
N ALA A 363 22.70 18.84 118.41
CA ALA A 363 23.33 18.51 117.12
C ALA A 363 22.36 18.75 115.94
N ASN A 364 21.08 18.42 116.12
CA ASN A 364 20.06 18.59 115.09
C ASN A 364 19.66 20.06 114.93
N GLU A 365 19.55 20.86 115.98
CA GLU A 365 19.25 22.32 115.91
C GLU A 365 20.31 23.08 115.08
N SER A 366 21.59 22.85 115.38
CA SER A 366 22.72 23.43 114.63
C SER A 366 22.81 22.92 113.18
N LYS A 367 22.53 21.63 112.96
CA LYS A 367 22.41 21.04 111.61
C LYS A 367 21.25 21.67 110.82
N MET A 368 20.07 21.81 111.42
CA MET A 368 18.88 22.42 110.80
C MET A 368 19.14 23.88 110.43
N ALA A 369 19.82 24.66 111.28
CA ALA A 369 20.22 26.02 110.93
C ALA A 369 21.17 26.07 109.71
N ALA A 370 22.14 25.15 109.63
CA ALA A 370 23.03 25.03 108.49
C ALA A 370 22.33 24.51 107.22
N GLU A 371 21.32 23.64 107.36
CA GLU A 371 20.53 23.14 106.23
C GLU A 371 19.54 24.20 105.71
N VAL A 372 18.90 25.00 106.57
CA VAL A 372 18.05 26.14 106.15
C VAL A 372 18.83 27.19 105.34
N GLN A 373 20.10 27.46 105.66
CA GLN A 373 20.92 28.36 104.84
C GLN A 373 21.27 27.71 103.48
N LYS A 374 21.62 26.42 103.48
CA LYS A 374 21.82 25.64 102.23
C LYS A 374 20.54 25.56 101.39
N GLU A 375 19.36 25.54 102.00
CA GLU A 375 18.07 25.56 101.30
C GLU A 375 17.76 26.91 100.68
N LYS A 376 18.03 28.03 101.37
CA LYS A 376 17.95 29.37 100.77
C LYS A 376 18.91 29.52 99.59
N GLU A 377 20.12 29.00 99.69
CA GLU A 377 21.05 28.94 98.55
C GLU A 377 20.53 28.05 97.40
N LYS A 378 20.03 26.85 97.71
CA LYS A 378 19.42 25.94 96.70
C LYS A 378 18.24 26.61 96.02
N GLU A 379 17.37 27.28 96.76
CA GLU A 379 16.24 28.04 96.20
C GLU A 379 16.70 29.12 95.24
N MET A 380 17.67 29.95 95.61
CA MET A 380 18.18 31.01 94.73
C MET A 380 18.84 30.42 93.48
N LYS A 381 19.64 29.35 93.64
CA LYS A 381 20.25 28.61 92.53
C LYS A 381 19.21 27.92 91.63
N ASN A 382 18.10 27.44 92.19
CA ASN A 382 17.00 26.82 91.44
C ASN A 382 16.14 27.87 90.73
N LYS A 383 15.86 29.02 91.36
CA LYS A 383 15.15 30.17 90.77
C LYS A 383 15.93 30.72 89.57
N GLU A 384 17.24 30.88 89.71
CA GLU A 384 18.10 31.34 88.61
C GLU A 384 18.23 30.29 87.49
N LYS A 385 18.40 28.99 87.82
CA LYS A 385 18.34 27.92 86.81
C LYS A 385 16.99 27.85 86.08
N ALA A 386 15.88 28.02 86.78
CA ALA A 386 14.55 28.04 86.18
C ALA A 386 14.36 29.27 85.27
N ARG A 387 14.94 30.41 85.63
CA ARG A 387 14.99 31.62 84.79
C ARG A 387 15.81 31.40 83.52
N GLN A 388 16.99 30.80 83.65
CA GLN A 388 17.86 30.46 82.51
C GLN A 388 17.18 29.46 81.57
N TYR A 389 16.66 28.35 82.12
CA TYR A 389 15.86 27.38 81.36
C TYR A 389 14.63 28.01 80.69
N SER A 390 13.92 28.92 81.36
CA SER A 390 12.80 29.65 80.75
C SER A 390 13.22 30.56 79.59
N GLN A 391 14.40 31.18 79.67
CA GLN A 391 14.94 32.00 78.57
C GLN A 391 15.44 31.14 77.40
N GLU A 392 16.05 29.98 77.69
CA GLU A 392 16.45 29.00 76.67
C GLU A 392 15.24 28.38 75.98
N LEU A 393 14.20 28.01 76.73
CA LEU A 393 12.95 27.48 76.20
C LEU A 393 12.23 28.52 75.33
N LEU A 394 12.17 29.79 75.73
CA LEU A 394 11.61 30.86 74.89
C LEU A 394 12.39 31.03 73.59
N LYS A 395 13.73 31.07 73.63
CA LYS A 395 14.58 31.08 72.42
C LYS A 395 14.34 29.86 71.52
N GLN A 396 14.18 28.67 72.10
CA GLN A 396 13.85 27.45 71.35
C GLN A 396 12.44 27.51 70.74
N ILE A 397 11.47 28.12 71.40
CA ILE A 397 10.11 28.32 70.86
C ILE A 397 10.15 29.34 69.71
N GLU A 398 10.86 30.45 69.87
CA GLU A 398 11.07 31.45 68.81
C GLU A 398 11.81 30.86 67.60
N GLU A 399 12.86 30.07 67.83
CA GLU A 399 13.61 29.42 66.76
C GLU A 399 12.81 28.32 66.05
N ASN A 400 12.07 27.48 66.78
CA ASN A 400 11.17 26.51 66.15
C ASN A 400 10.02 27.20 65.39
N SER A 401 9.53 28.34 65.88
CA SER A 401 8.54 29.18 65.18
C SER A 401 9.12 29.77 63.89
N ARG A 402 10.34 30.32 63.95
CA ARG A 402 11.10 30.79 62.78
C ARG A 402 11.31 29.67 61.75
N ARG A 403 11.77 28.49 62.21
CA ARG A 403 12.03 27.35 61.33
C ARG A 403 10.74 26.87 60.66
N ARG A 404 9.63 26.75 61.40
CA ARG A 404 8.30 26.39 60.85
C ARG A 404 7.79 27.41 59.83
N LYS A 405 8.03 28.71 60.03
CA LYS A 405 7.71 29.74 59.03
C LYS A 405 8.52 29.54 57.75
N GLN A 406 9.85 29.37 57.88
CA GLN A 406 10.74 29.13 56.73
C GLN A 406 10.42 27.82 56.01
N GLU A 407 10.12 26.73 56.74
CA GLU A 407 9.65 25.45 56.20
C GLU A 407 8.35 25.65 55.39
N LYS A 408 7.38 26.40 55.92
CA LYS A 408 6.12 26.72 55.24
C LYS A 408 6.29 27.65 54.04
N GLU A 409 7.13 28.68 54.13
CA GLU A 409 7.46 29.58 53.02
C GLU A 409 8.16 28.82 51.87
N LEU A 410 9.02 27.85 52.20
CA LEU A 410 9.64 26.92 51.24
C LEU A 410 8.63 25.93 50.64
N GLU A 411 7.63 25.49 51.39
CA GLU A 411 6.55 24.63 50.87
C GLU A 411 5.59 25.41 49.97
N GLU A 412 5.17 26.61 50.36
CA GLU A 412 4.28 27.48 49.58
C GLU A 412 4.94 27.94 48.27
N SER A 413 6.22 28.31 48.29
CA SER A 413 6.97 28.65 47.06
C SER A 413 7.20 27.44 46.14
N ARG A 414 7.39 26.22 46.69
CA ARG A 414 7.40 24.98 45.89
C ARG A 414 6.03 24.68 45.28
N ALA A 415 4.94 24.87 46.03
CA ALA A 415 3.59 24.66 45.54
C ALA A 415 3.22 25.67 44.43
N GLN A 416 3.59 26.94 44.59
CA GLN A 416 3.50 27.97 43.56
C GLN A 416 4.28 27.57 42.30
N TYR A 417 5.57 27.23 42.44
CA TYR A 417 6.40 26.79 41.31
C TYR A 417 5.80 25.60 40.54
N VAL A 418 5.29 24.58 41.24
CA VAL A 418 4.63 23.42 40.61
C VAL A 418 3.33 23.84 39.91
N TRP A 419 2.55 24.76 40.49
CA TRP A 419 1.33 25.29 39.89
C TRP A 419 1.62 26.16 38.65
N ASP A 420 2.66 26.99 38.70
CA ASP A 420 3.13 27.82 37.58
C ASP A 420 3.64 26.95 36.42
N CYS A 421 4.50 25.96 36.71
CA CYS A 421 4.95 24.99 35.71
C CYS A 421 3.77 24.19 35.12
N GLY A 422 2.82 23.77 35.95
CA GLY A 422 1.60 23.09 35.49
C GLY A 422 0.65 23.99 34.68
N THR A 423 0.70 25.30 34.88
CA THR A 423 -0.11 26.28 34.13
C THR A 423 0.56 26.64 32.81
N SER A 424 1.87 26.88 32.81
CA SER A 424 2.70 27.05 31.62
C SER A 424 2.62 25.83 30.69
N TRP A 425 2.75 24.60 31.24
CA TRP A 425 2.56 23.36 30.46
C TRP A 425 1.19 23.30 29.78
N ARG A 426 0.11 23.64 30.50
CA ARG A 426 -1.25 23.67 29.93
C ARG A 426 -1.42 24.76 28.87
N GLN A 427 -0.74 25.90 28.98
CA GLN A 427 -0.71 26.93 27.96
C GLN A 427 0.02 26.44 26.70
N GLU A 428 1.23 25.89 26.82
CA GLU A 428 1.98 25.30 25.72
C GLU A 428 1.21 24.18 25.01
N VAL A 429 0.60 23.27 25.77
CA VAL A 429 -0.25 22.20 25.23
C VAL A 429 -1.48 22.75 24.50
N ASN A 430 -2.12 23.80 25.00
CA ASN A 430 -3.27 24.43 24.33
C ASN A 430 -2.88 25.21 23.07
N GLU A 431 -1.70 25.83 23.03
CA GLU A 431 -1.16 26.43 21.79
C GLU A 431 -0.83 25.37 20.74
N GLU A 432 -0.17 24.29 21.15
CA GLU A 432 0.20 23.20 20.24
C GLU A 432 -1.03 22.43 19.74
N ARG A 433 -2.04 22.26 20.60
CA ARG A 433 -3.38 21.79 20.22
C ARG A 433 -3.97 22.65 19.11
N LYS A 434 -3.97 23.97 19.27
CA LYS A 434 -4.49 24.90 18.24
C LYS A 434 -3.73 24.76 16.93
N LYS A 435 -2.38 24.77 16.95
CA LYS A 435 -1.53 24.58 15.77
C LYS A 435 -1.88 23.30 15.01
N ILE A 436 -1.92 22.16 15.71
CA ILE A 436 -2.31 20.85 15.15
C ILE A 436 -3.71 20.88 14.50
N ILE A 437 -4.66 21.59 15.12
CA ILE A 437 -6.04 21.68 14.62
C ILE A 437 -6.12 22.60 13.39
N THR A 438 -5.52 23.79 13.43
CA THR A 438 -5.44 24.72 12.29
C THR A 438 -4.75 24.07 11.08
N GLU A 439 -3.73 23.23 11.29
CA GLU A 439 -3.02 22.50 10.23
C GLU A 439 -3.85 21.33 9.65
N HIS A 440 -4.36 20.44 10.51
CA HIS A 440 -4.89 19.15 10.07
C HIS A 440 -6.42 19.07 9.97
N ALA A 441 -7.18 19.71 10.86
CA ALA A 441 -8.63 19.51 10.91
C ALA A 441 -9.40 20.00 9.67
N PRO A 442 -9.04 21.13 9.00
CA PRO A 442 -9.71 21.56 7.76
C PRO A 442 -9.66 20.52 6.64
N HIS A 443 -8.55 19.78 6.57
CA HIS A 443 -8.31 18.74 5.56
C HIS A 443 -9.14 17.46 5.80
N LEU A 444 -9.90 17.41 6.90
CA LEU A 444 -10.66 16.25 7.41
C LEU A 444 -12.15 16.55 7.64
N ILE A 445 -12.64 17.74 7.25
CA ILE A 445 -14.07 18.08 7.29
C ILE A 445 -14.87 17.03 6.51
N GLY A 446 -15.89 16.45 7.13
CA GLY A 446 -16.70 15.35 6.58
C GLY A 446 -16.13 13.93 6.76
N TYR A 447 -14.83 13.77 7.03
CA TYR A 447 -14.16 12.47 7.20
C TYR A 447 -13.86 12.12 8.66
N LEU A 448 -13.83 13.13 9.54
CA LEU A 448 -13.63 12.97 10.97
C LEU A 448 -14.95 12.63 11.70
N GLN A 449 -14.87 11.87 12.79
CA GLN A 449 -16.04 11.59 13.62
C GLN A 449 -16.46 12.85 14.41
N ALA A 450 -17.77 13.08 14.51
CA ALA A 450 -18.30 14.22 15.27
C ALA A 450 -17.98 14.09 16.78
N GLY A 451 -17.53 15.18 17.39
CA GLY A 451 -17.07 15.21 18.79
C GLY A 451 -15.59 14.82 18.99
N VAL A 452 -14.82 14.63 17.91
CA VAL A 452 -13.34 14.56 17.99
C VAL A 452 -12.73 15.94 18.29
N ILE A 453 -13.34 16.99 17.73
CA ILE A 453 -12.96 18.39 17.90
C ILE A 453 -13.92 19.03 18.93
N ALA A 454 -13.40 19.78 19.89
CA ALA A 454 -14.21 20.47 20.89
C ALA A 454 -14.83 21.76 20.31
N LYS A 455 -15.87 22.30 20.94
CA LYS A 455 -16.49 23.56 20.48
C LYS A 455 -15.50 24.74 20.50
N GLU A 456 -14.62 24.78 21.49
CA GLU A 456 -13.54 25.77 21.63
C GLU A 456 -12.52 25.72 20.48
N ASP A 457 -12.28 24.53 19.93
CA ASP A 457 -11.34 24.31 18.83
C ASP A 457 -11.87 24.80 17.47
N LEU A 458 -13.19 24.97 17.31
CA LEU A 458 -13.82 25.28 16.03
C LEU A 458 -13.30 26.58 15.40
N ALA A 459 -12.91 27.56 16.22
CA ALA A 459 -12.30 28.80 15.74
C ALA A 459 -10.94 28.55 15.04
N ALA A 460 -10.14 27.61 15.56
CA ALA A 460 -8.87 27.20 14.95
C ALA A 460 -9.10 26.39 13.66
N VAL A 461 -10.12 25.53 13.62
CA VAL A 461 -10.55 24.86 12.37
C VAL A 461 -10.97 25.89 11.33
N ARG A 462 -11.72 26.92 11.73
CA ARG A 462 -12.18 27.97 10.81
C ARG A 462 -11.02 28.78 10.25
N GLU A 463 -10.10 29.24 11.11
CA GLU A 463 -8.87 29.91 10.70
C GLU A 463 -8.06 29.07 9.71
N GLY A 464 -7.96 27.76 9.92
CA GLY A 464 -7.28 26.84 9.01
C GLY A 464 -8.03 26.63 7.68
N ALA A 465 -9.36 26.59 7.71
CA ALA A 465 -10.19 26.43 6.51
C ALA A 465 -10.21 27.69 5.64
N ASP A 466 -10.27 28.88 6.25
CA ASP A 466 -10.32 30.17 5.56
C ASP A 466 -9.02 30.47 4.78
N ARG A 467 -7.88 29.85 5.16
CA ARG A 467 -6.63 29.85 4.38
C ARG A 467 -6.75 29.13 3.03
N HIS A 468 -7.79 28.32 2.81
CA HIS A 468 -7.98 27.49 1.62
C HIS A 468 -9.35 27.73 0.98
N GLN A 469 -9.39 28.35 -0.20
CA GLN A 469 -10.62 28.69 -0.94
C GLN A 469 -11.63 27.54 -1.11
N ARG A 470 -11.16 26.28 -1.14
CA ARG A 470 -12.01 25.08 -1.26
C ARG A 470 -12.58 24.56 0.06
N LEU A 471 -12.03 25.00 1.20
CA LEU A 471 -12.41 24.54 2.55
C LEU A 471 -13.22 25.60 3.32
N ALA A 472 -12.96 26.88 3.08
CA ALA A 472 -13.71 28.01 3.64
C ALA A 472 -15.27 27.90 3.58
N PRO A 473 -15.90 27.39 2.50
CA PRO A 473 -17.36 27.28 2.44
C PRO A 473 -17.95 26.02 3.13
N LEU A 474 -17.15 25.19 3.80
CA LEU A 474 -17.61 23.91 4.34
C LEU A 474 -18.21 24.02 5.76
N ASP A 475 -19.15 23.13 6.07
CA ASP A 475 -19.84 23.03 7.37
C ASP A 475 -18.92 22.45 8.46
N ILE A 476 -18.23 23.33 9.17
CA ILE A 476 -17.30 23.00 10.25
C ILE A 476 -18.02 22.63 11.56
N GLU A 477 -19.25 23.12 11.80
CA GLU A 477 -20.02 22.80 13.02
C GLU A 477 -20.37 21.31 13.12
N SER A 478 -20.52 20.65 11.98
CA SER A 478 -20.68 19.20 11.86
C SER A 478 -19.57 18.38 12.53
N MET A 479 -18.37 18.96 12.73
CA MET A 479 -17.24 18.27 13.39
C MET A 479 -17.37 18.21 14.92
N ALA A 480 -18.04 19.17 15.54
CA ALA A 480 -18.29 19.17 16.98
C ALA A 480 -19.65 18.58 17.37
N THR A 481 -20.62 18.54 16.45
CA THR A 481 -22.00 18.14 16.75
C THR A 481 -22.49 17.00 15.85
N SER A 482 -22.83 15.86 16.46
CA SER A 482 -23.43 14.73 15.73
C SER A 482 -24.88 15.05 15.36
N ARG A 483 -25.13 15.31 14.07
CA ARG A 483 -26.50 15.32 13.51
C ARG A 483 -27.13 13.91 13.41
N ARG A 484 -26.36 12.83 13.68
CA ARG A 484 -26.90 11.47 13.77
C ARG A 484 -27.54 11.26 15.15
N PRO A 485 -28.78 10.74 15.24
CA PRO A 485 -29.40 10.43 16.52
C PRO A 485 -28.59 9.37 17.27
N HIS A 486 -28.48 9.51 18.59
CA HIS A 486 -27.69 8.61 19.43
C HIS A 486 -28.27 7.19 19.41
N ARG A 487 -27.65 6.30 18.64
CA ARG A 487 -27.97 4.88 18.67
C ARG A 487 -27.38 4.28 19.95
N TYR A 488 -28.23 4.12 20.96
CA TYR A 488 -27.96 3.19 22.05
C TYR A 488 -27.53 1.83 21.48
N SER A 489 -26.67 1.11 22.21
CA SER A 489 -26.33 -0.26 21.86
C SER A 489 -27.60 -1.10 21.70
N LYS A 490 -27.56 -2.14 20.85
CA LYS A 490 -28.68 -3.08 20.71
C LYS A 490 -28.88 -3.80 22.03
N CYS A 491 -29.76 -3.24 22.85
CA CYS A 491 -30.29 -3.81 24.07
C CYS A 491 -30.71 -5.26 23.78
N ASN A 492 -30.04 -6.24 24.40
CA ASN A 492 -30.42 -7.64 24.25
C ASN A 492 -31.84 -7.82 24.81
N GLN A 493 -32.65 -8.75 24.27
CA GLN A 493 -34.10 -8.79 24.54
C GLN A 493 -34.45 -8.76 26.04
N GLN A 494 -33.67 -9.44 26.88
CA GLN A 494 -33.80 -9.45 28.35
C GLN A 494 -33.71 -8.05 28.97
N CYS A 495 -32.78 -7.20 28.51
CA CYS A 495 -32.59 -5.84 29.02
C CYS A 495 -33.67 -4.86 28.54
N ARG A 496 -34.55 -5.27 27.60
CA ARG A 496 -35.71 -4.48 27.20
C ARG A 496 -36.87 -4.66 28.20
N VAL A 497 -37.09 -5.90 28.65
CA VAL A 497 -38.08 -6.21 29.71
C VAL A 497 -37.76 -5.43 30.99
N LEU A 498 -36.48 -5.30 31.35
CA LEU A 498 -35.98 -4.52 32.50
C LEU A 498 -36.01 -2.98 32.32
N ARG A 499 -36.71 -2.47 31.31
CA ARG A 499 -36.98 -1.02 31.12
C ARG A 499 -38.46 -0.71 30.85
N GLU A 500 -39.29 -1.74 30.79
CA GLU A 500 -40.74 -1.65 30.58
C GLU A 500 -41.49 -2.02 31.89
N TYR A 501 -40.72 -2.17 32.99
CA TYR A 501 -41.08 -2.12 34.42
C TYR A 501 -40.21 -1.06 35.12
#